data_AF-A0A2G4HGH2-F1
#
_entry.id   AF-A0A2G4HGH2-F1
#
_cell.length_a   1.000
_cell.length_b   1.000
_cell.length_c   1.000
_cell.angle_alpha   90.00
_cell.angle_beta   90.00
_cell.angle_gamma   90.00
#
_symmetry.space_group_name_H-M   'P 1'
#
loop_
_entity.id
_entity.type
_entity.pdbx_description
1 polymer ?
#
loop_
_entity_poly.entity_id
_entity_poly.type
_entity_poly.pdbx_seq_one_letter_code
_entity_poly.pdbx_strand_id
1 'polypeptide(L)'
;MNPTRRTFLKTSLAASATAALSLRGADGTGSTGAPREFYELRAYRLKPGAATAQLDHYLEAALIPALGKRGLGPVGAFTELEVDKKAGTSKPKVGTAEAPAVLWLLITHPNLDSFIGVAADLNTDAAVQAAGRDYLLTPKASPAYTRVDSWLLRAFAGMPKLAVPAFSKTKVATRVFEMRDYESHSEERALNKMAMFDDGEIEVMRDLGMAPLFFGQAVAGPNLPHLRYITCAPDLTSHLANWKKFGPDPRWVKMKEEPRYKDNTSKNTARFLVPTPYSQL
;
A
#
# COMPACT_ATOMS: atom_id res chain seq x y z
N MET A 1 -39.16 20.51 -8.96
CA MET A 1 -38.04 21.04 -8.15
C MET A 1 -37.24 19.86 -7.61
N ASN A 2 -36.02 19.65 -8.11
CA ASN A 2 -35.13 18.59 -7.63
C ASN A 2 -34.53 19.00 -6.28
N PRO A 3 -34.71 18.24 -5.18
CA PRO A 3 -34.04 18.55 -3.94
C PRO A 3 -32.54 18.36 -4.12
N THR A 4 -31.76 19.37 -3.72
CA THR A 4 -30.30 19.31 -3.79
C THR A 4 -29.76 18.38 -2.69
N ARG A 5 -28.64 17.71 -2.95
CA ARG A 5 -27.97 16.74 -2.03
C ARG A 5 -27.69 17.27 -0.61
N ARG A 6 -27.84 18.58 -0.35
CA ARG A 6 -27.71 19.20 0.97
C ARG A 6 -28.90 18.94 1.90
N THR A 7 -30.07 18.57 1.38
CA THR A 7 -31.26 18.30 2.20
C THR A 7 -31.25 16.90 2.82
N PHE A 8 -30.42 15.97 2.32
CA PHE A 8 -30.42 14.58 2.77
C PHE A 8 -29.65 14.33 4.08
N LEU A 9 -28.81 15.27 4.51
CA LEU A 9 -27.97 15.11 5.71
C LEU A 9 -28.59 15.71 6.99
N LYS A 10 -29.84 16.18 6.95
CA LYS A 10 -30.50 16.84 8.11
C LYS A 10 -31.68 16.08 8.72
N THR A 11 -32.00 14.85 8.29
CA THR A 11 -33.26 14.18 8.69
C THR A 11 -33.13 12.74 9.19
N SER A 12 -31.98 12.33 9.71
CA SER A 12 -31.81 10.97 10.27
C SER A 12 -31.39 10.98 11.74
N LEU A 13 -32.26 11.52 12.59
CA LEU A 13 -32.17 11.43 14.05
C LEU A 13 -33.56 11.05 14.59
N ALA A 14 -33.91 9.77 14.46
CA ALA A 14 -35.00 9.16 15.22
C ALA A 14 -34.88 7.63 15.22
N ALA A 15 -34.58 7.10 16.41
CA ALA A 15 -35.02 5.84 16.99
C ALA A 15 -34.90 4.52 16.19
N SER A 16 -33.95 3.69 16.59
CA SER A 16 -34.10 2.23 16.56
C SER A 16 -33.60 1.64 17.88
N ALA A 17 -34.50 0.97 18.58
CA ALA A 17 -34.33 0.38 19.90
C ALA A 17 -33.28 -0.75 19.92
N THR A 18 -32.65 -0.88 21.08
CA THR A 18 -31.71 -1.92 21.47
C THR A 18 -32.34 -3.31 21.49
N ALA A 19 -31.95 -4.17 20.55
CA ALA A 19 -32.03 -5.62 20.71
C ALA A 19 -30.62 -6.14 21.02
N ALA A 20 -30.33 -6.32 22.32
CA ALA A 20 -29.11 -6.95 22.77
C ALA A 20 -29.19 -8.47 22.49
N LEU A 21 -28.76 -8.91 21.30
CA LEU A 21 -28.36 -10.30 21.13
C LEU A 21 -26.95 -10.46 21.72
N SER A 22 -26.87 -11.10 22.89
CA SER A 22 -25.62 -11.63 23.42
C SER A 22 -25.13 -12.77 22.52
N LEU A 23 -24.43 -12.43 21.44
CA LEU A 23 -23.54 -13.36 20.78
C LEU A 23 -22.40 -13.65 21.76
N ARG A 24 -22.51 -14.79 22.46
CA ARG A 24 -21.35 -15.41 23.10
C ARG A 24 -20.32 -15.61 21.99
N GLY A 25 -19.27 -14.79 22.00
CA GLY A 25 -18.13 -14.98 21.13
C GLY A 25 -17.64 -16.40 21.34
N ALA A 26 -17.62 -17.19 20.28
CA ALA A 26 -16.72 -18.33 20.25
C ALA A 26 -15.33 -17.73 20.47
N ASP A 27 -14.68 -18.08 21.58
CA ASP A 27 -13.26 -17.86 21.76
C ASP A 27 -12.58 -18.46 20.54
N GLY A 28 -12.23 -17.59 19.59
CA GLY A 28 -11.56 -17.97 18.37
C GLY A 28 -10.28 -18.65 18.80
N THR A 29 -10.17 -19.93 18.45
CA THR A 29 -8.94 -20.71 18.53
C THR A 29 -7.79 -19.83 18.06
N GLY A 30 -7.00 -19.34 19.01
CA GLY A 30 -5.96 -18.36 18.75
C GLY A 30 -5.02 -18.91 17.70
N SER A 31 -4.86 -18.18 16.59
CA SER A 31 -3.79 -18.49 15.65
C SER A 31 -2.48 -18.41 16.43
N THR A 32 -1.74 -19.52 16.49
CA THR A 32 -0.47 -19.65 17.22
C THR A 32 0.69 -18.83 16.64
N GLY A 33 0.41 -17.91 15.71
CA GLY A 33 1.39 -17.01 15.11
C GLY A 33 1.39 -15.63 15.76
N ALA A 34 2.52 -14.93 15.67
CA ALA A 34 2.62 -13.54 16.09
C ALA A 34 1.52 -12.69 15.42
N PRO A 35 0.94 -11.68 16.13
CA PRO A 35 0.00 -10.76 15.53
C PRO A 35 0.59 -10.12 14.27
N ARG A 36 -0.16 -10.16 13.18
CA ARG A 36 0.24 -9.65 11.86
C ARG A 36 -0.52 -8.37 11.54
N GLU A 37 0.19 -7.37 11.05
CA GLU A 37 -0.40 -6.15 10.54
C GLU A 37 -1.22 -6.42 9.28
N PHE A 38 -2.09 -5.46 8.98
CA PHE A 38 -2.74 -5.30 7.70
C PHE A 38 -2.23 -4.02 7.04
N TYR A 39 -2.23 -4.01 5.71
CA TYR A 39 -1.87 -2.85 4.92
C TYR A 39 -3.03 -2.47 4.03
N GLU A 40 -3.39 -1.20 4.02
CA GLU A 40 -4.19 -0.62 2.97
C GLU A 40 -3.25 0.08 1.99
N LEU A 41 -3.34 -0.29 0.71
CA LEU A 41 -2.66 0.44 -0.35
C LEU A 41 -3.70 1.09 -1.25
N ARG A 42 -3.73 2.42 -1.28
CA ARG A 42 -4.59 3.19 -2.19
C ARG A 42 -3.80 3.63 -3.42
N ALA A 43 -4.46 3.62 -4.57
CA ALA A 43 -3.93 4.14 -5.83
C ALA A 43 -4.84 5.24 -6.35
N TYR A 44 -4.40 6.49 -6.26
CA TYR A 44 -5.05 7.61 -6.93
C TYR A 44 -4.59 7.63 -8.39
N ARG A 45 -5.46 7.20 -9.31
CA ARG A 45 -5.20 7.21 -10.75
C ARG A 45 -5.31 8.63 -11.28
N LEU A 46 -4.19 9.33 -11.35
CA LEU A 46 -4.16 10.76 -11.65
C LEU A 46 -4.70 11.02 -13.06
N LYS A 47 -5.50 12.08 -13.20
CA LYS A 47 -5.99 12.52 -14.49
C LYS A 47 -4.84 13.21 -15.23
N PRO A 48 -4.47 12.78 -16.44
CA PRO A 48 -3.38 13.41 -17.20
C PRO A 48 -3.60 14.92 -17.35
N GLY A 49 -2.57 15.71 -17.07
CA GLY A 49 -2.61 17.18 -17.13
C GLY A 49 -3.42 17.87 -16.03
N ALA A 50 -4.04 17.15 -15.09
CA ALA A 50 -4.74 17.76 -13.97
C ALA A 50 -3.78 18.25 -12.89
N ALA A 51 -4.14 19.34 -12.21
CA ALA A 51 -3.42 19.80 -11.03
C ALA A 51 -3.65 18.83 -9.85
N THR A 52 -2.58 18.46 -9.16
CA THR A 52 -2.64 17.57 -7.97
C THR A 52 -2.52 18.32 -6.65
N ALA A 53 -2.20 19.62 -6.67
CA ALA A 53 -1.86 20.39 -5.47
C ALA A 53 -2.89 20.29 -4.34
N GLN A 54 -4.19 20.26 -4.67
CA GLN A 54 -5.24 20.08 -3.66
C GLN A 54 -5.25 18.67 -3.05
N LEU A 55 -5.01 17.64 -3.86
CA LEU A 55 -4.85 16.27 -3.37
C LEU A 55 -3.60 16.16 -2.49
N ASP A 56 -2.46 16.71 -2.95
CA ASP A 56 -1.21 16.73 -2.18
C ASP A 56 -1.41 17.42 -0.82
N HIS A 57 -2.03 18.61 -0.82
CA HIS A 57 -2.34 19.34 0.41
C HIS A 57 -3.26 18.55 1.34
N TYR A 58 -4.31 17.90 0.81
CA TYR A 58 -5.19 17.07 1.62
C TYR A 58 -4.44 15.90 2.28
N LEU A 59 -3.59 15.21 1.52
CA LEU A 59 -2.80 14.09 2.05
C LEU A 59 -1.84 14.56 3.14
N GLU A 60 -1.10 15.63 2.88
CA GLU A 60 -0.09 16.19 3.77
C GLU A 60 -0.68 16.83 5.04
N ALA A 61 -1.65 17.73 4.88
CA ALA A 61 -2.12 18.59 5.95
C ALA A 61 -3.34 18.04 6.70
N ALA A 62 -4.12 17.14 6.09
CA ALA A 62 -5.34 16.59 6.69
C ALA A 62 -5.23 15.10 6.97
N LEU A 63 -5.07 14.26 5.93
CA LEU A 63 -5.22 12.81 6.05
C LEU A 63 -4.10 12.17 6.87
N ILE A 64 -2.83 12.36 6.49
CA ILE A 64 -1.69 11.72 7.15
C ILE A 64 -1.60 12.09 8.64
N PRO A 65 -1.74 13.38 9.03
CA PRO A 65 -1.78 13.75 10.45
C PRO A 65 -2.96 13.11 11.20
N ALA A 66 -4.14 13.01 10.58
CA ALA A 66 -5.32 12.43 11.21
C ALA A 66 -5.24 10.90 11.38
N LEU A 67 -4.55 10.21 10.46
CA LEU A 67 -4.16 8.80 10.61
C LEU A 67 -3.21 8.63 11.80
N GLY A 68 -2.18 9.48 11.89
CA GLY A 68 -1.22 9.46 13.00
C GLY A 68 -1.89 9.66 14.37
N LYS A 69 -2.85 10.59 14.48
CA LYS A 69 -3.65 10.79 15.71
C LYS A 69 -4.45 9.55 16.14
N ARG A 70 -4.75 8.65 15.20
CA ARG A 70 -5.46 7.38 15.42
C ARG A 70 -4.49 6.20 15.62
N GLY A 71 -3.19 6.48 15.78
CA GLY A 71 -2.16 5.46 15.95
C GLY A 71 -1.84 4.68 14.68
N LEU A 72 -2.26 5.16 13.51
CA LEU A 72 -1.98 4.52 12.23
C LEU A 72 -0.74 5.14 11.60
N GLY A 73 0.26 4.32 11.31
CA GLY A 73 1.49 4.74 10.68
C GLY A 73 2.67 3.80 10.97
N PRO A 74 3.83 4.06 10.33
CA PRO A 74 4.07 5.18 9.41
C PRO A 74 3.33 5.04 8.08
N VAL A 75 2.91 6.17 7.50
CA VAL A 75 2.18 6.25 6.22
C VAL A 75 3.13 6.59 5.07
N GLY A 76 3.17 5.74 4.06
CA GLY A 76 3.93 5.98 2.83
C GLY A 76 3.10 6.71 1.80
N ALA A 77 3.66 7.74 1.17
CA ALA A 77 3.07 8.41 0.01
C ALA A 77 4.09 8.47 -1.12
N PHE A 78 3.72 7.97 -2.31
CA PHE A 78 4.68 7.78 -3.40
C PHE A 78 4.12 8.17 -4.76
N THR A 79 5.01 8.58 -5.66
CA THR A 79 4.76 8.67 -7.11
C THR A 79 5.66 7.70 -7.86
N GLU A 80 5.38 7.46 -9.14
CA GLU A 80 6.07 6.45 -9.94
C GLU A 80 7.24 7.04 -10.74
N LEU A 81 8.29 6.22 -10.91
CA LEU A 81 9.42 6.48 -11.80
C LEU A 81 9.39 5.52 -12.99
N GLU A 82 9.79 6.02 -14.16
CA GLU A 82 10.28 5.20 -15.26
C GLU A 82 11.78 5.03 -15.11
N VAL A 83 12.25 3.78 -15.06
CA VAL A 83 13.67 3.44 -14.84
C VAL A 83 14.23 2.72 -16.06
N ASP A 84 15.33 3.24 -16.60
CA ASP A 84 16.19 2.50 -17.51
C ASP A 84 17.25 1.76 -16.69
N LYS A 85 17.02 0.47 -16.45
CA LYS A 85 17.94 -0.37 -15.66
C LYS A 85 19.31 -0.54 -16.30
N LYS A 86 19.43 -0.42 -17.63
CA LYS A 86 20.70 -0.57 -18.36
C LYS A 86 21.52 0.71 -18.24
N ALA A 87 20.88 1.86 -18.45
CA ALA A 87 21.52 3.17 -18.30
C ALA A 87 21.71 3.58 -16.83
N GLY A 88 20.97 2.97 -15.90
CA GLY A 88 20.99 3.36 -14.48
C GLY A 88 20.33 4.71 -14.23
N THR A 89 19.43 5.13 -15.12
CA THR A 89 18.77 6.44 -15.06
C THR A 89 17.28 6.28 -14.77
N SER A 90 16.66 7.37 -14.31
CA SER A 90 15.22 7.41 -14.08
C SER A 90 14.64 8.79 -14.39
N LYS A 91 13.34 8.82 -14.64
CA LYS A 91 12.56 10.05 -14.78
C LYS A 91 11.17 9.85 -14.16
N PRO A 92 10.48 10.92 -13.73
CA PRO A 92 9.09 10.82 -13.30
C PRO A 92 8.23 10.16 -14.37
N LYS A 93 7.38 9.21 -13.98
CA LYS A 93 6.43 8.62 -14.91
C LYS A 93 5.37 9.63 -15.28
N VAL A 94 5.14 9.78 -16.58
CA VAL A 94 4.08 10.63 -17.12
C VAL A 94 2.90 9.75 -17.50
N GLY A 95 1.72 10.06 -16.95
CA GLY A 95 0.51 9.28 -17.19
C GLY A 95 -0.15 9.60 -18.52
N THR A 96 -0.74 8.58 -19.15
CA THR A 96 -1.69 8.75 -20.27
C THR A 96 -3.12 8.45 -19.82
N ALA A 97 -4.10 8.61 -20.72
CA ALA A 97 -5.48 8.27 -20.41
C ALA A 97 -5.66 6.76 -20.16
N GLU A 98 -4.92 5.92 -20.90
CA GLU A 98 -4.95 4.46 -20.84
C GLU A 98 -4.08 3.92 -19.69
N ALA A 99 -2.98 4.62 -19.39
CA ALA A 99 -2.02 4.26 -18.34
C ALA A 99 -1.73 5.49 -17.45
N PRO A 100 -2.67 5.87 -16.58
CA PRO A 100 -2.50 7.04 -15.72
C PRO A 100 -1.31 6.87 -14.78
N ALA A 101 -0.64 7.99 -14.49
CA ALA A 101 0.30 8.07 -13.38
C ALA A 101 -0.45 7.86 -12.06
N VAL A 102 0.23 7.32 -11.06
CA VAL A 102 -0.40 6.94 -9.81
C VAL A 102 0.30 7.59 -8.64
N LEU A 103 -0.50 8.19 -7.76
CA LEU A 103 -0.07 8.50 -6.40
C LEU A 103 -0.52 7.34 -5.51
N TRP A 104 0.46 6.69 -4.88
CA TRP A 104 0.26 5.55 -4.00
C TRP A 104 0.26 5.99 -2.54
N LEU A 105 -0.68 5.48 -1.74
CA LEU A 105 -0.73 5.72 -0.30
C LEU A 105 -0.76 4.38 0.44
N LEU A 106 0.28 4.09 1.22
CA LEU A 106 0.41 2.90 2.05
C LEU A 106 0.08 3.24 3.50
N ILE A 107 -0.98 2.66 4.04
CA ILE A 107 -1.45 2.84 5.42
C ILE A 107 -1.32 1.51 6.16
N THR A 108 -0.73 1.54 7.36
CA THR A 108 -0.63 0.38 8.24
C THR A 108 -1.83 0.32 9.19
N HIS A 109 -2.30 -0.90 9.43
CA HIS A 109 -3.45 -1.20 10.27
C HIS A 109 -3.08 -2.32 11.24
N PRO A 110 -3.20 -2.14 12.57
CA PRO A 110 -2.91 -3.21 13.53
C PRO A 110 -3.89 -4.39 13.42
N ASN A 111 -5.11 -4.17 12.93
CA ASN A 111 -6.15 -5.19 12.78
C ASN A 111 -7.20 -4.76 11.73
N LEU A 112 -8.21 -5.59 11.48
CA LEU A 112 -9.27 -5.27 10.52
C LEU A 112 -10.23 -4.18 11.04
N ASP A 113 -10.45 -4.09 12.35
CA ASP A 113 -11.33 -3.07 12.93
C ASP A 113 -10.79 -1.65 12.67
N SER A 114 -9.47 -1.47 12.72
CA SER A 114 -8.85 -0.19 12.38
C SER A 114 -9.05 0.18 10.91
N PHE A 115 -9.02 -0.80 10.00
CA PHE A 115 -9.29 -0.59 8.57
C PHE A 115 -10.75 -0.20 8.33
N ILE A 116 -11.71 -0.87 8.98
CA ILE A 116 -13.14 -0.60 8.81
C ILE A 116 -13.53 0.73 9.45
N GLY A 117 -13.06 1.02 10.66
CA GLY A 117 -13.45 2.21 11.43
C GLY A 117 -12.87 3.52 10.90
N VAL A 118 -11.61 3.50 10.41
CA VAL A 118 -10.88 4.75 10.12
C VAL A 118 -11.58 5.63 9.10
N ALA A 119 -12.23 5.05 8.08
CA ALA A 119 -12.88 5.82 7.03
C ALA A 119 -14.08 6.63 7.57
N ALA A 120 -14.90 6.01 8.42
CA ALA A 120 -16.01 6.69 9.06
C ALA A 120 -15.52 7.82 9.98
N ASP A 121 -14.51 7.52 10.81
CA ASP A 121 -13.94 8.49 11.74
C ASP A 121 -13.38 9.72 11.03
N LEU A 122 -12.61 9.52 9.94
CA LEU A 122 -12.04 10.60 9.14
C LEU A 122 -13.12 11.46 8.46
N ASN A 123 -14.20 10.84 7.99
CA ASN A 123 -15.30 11.56 7.34
C ASN A 123 -16.05 12.48 8.30
N THR A 124 -16.09 12.15 9.60
CA THR A 124 -16.74 12.97 10.63
C THR A 124 -15.79 13.92 11.37
N ASP A 125 -14.48 13.81 11.15
CA ASP A 125 -13.46 14.60 11.83
C ASP A 125 -13.45 16.05 11.31
N ALA A 126 -13.91 17.00 12.13
CA ALA A 126 -14.01 18.41 11.75
C ALA A 126 -12.66 19.02 11.34
N ALA A 127 -11.53 18.57 11.92
CA ALA A 127 -10.22 19.07 11.55
C ALA A 127 -9.80 18.56 10.17
N VAL A 128 -10.11 17.31 9.84
CA VAL A 128 -9.89 16.74 8.50
C VAL A 128 -10.76 17.46 7.46
N GLN A 129 -12.04 17.68 7.77
CA GLN A 129 -12.96 18.38 6.87
C GLN A 129 -12.52 19.83 6.61
N ALA A 130 -12.01 20.52 7.63
CA ALA A 130 -11.52 21.89 7.50
C ALA A 130 -10.22 21.96 6.68
N ALA A 131 -9.20 21.17 7.06
CA ALA A 131 -7.89 21.19 6.38
C ALA A 131 -7.98 20.60 4.95
N GLY A 132 -8.88 19.65 4.72
CA GLY A 132 -9.08 19.00 3.42
C GLY A 132 -10.10 19.66 2.51
N ARG A 133 -10.70 20.77 2.92
CA ARG A 133 -11.91 21.34 2.31
C ARG A 133 -11.83 21.48 0.79
N ASP A 134 -10.73 22.05 0.29
CA ASP A 134 -10.57 22.34 -1.13
C ASP A 134 -10.52 21.07 -1.99
N TYR A 135 -9.91 20.00 -1.46
CA TYR A 135 -9.92 18.69 -2.09
C TYR A 135 -11.28 18.00 -1.97
N LEU A 136 -11.85 17.95 -0.76
CA LEU A 136 -13.08 17.21 -0.49
C LEU A 136 -14.29 17.81 -1.23
N LEU A 137 -14.24 19.11 -1.52
CA LEU A 137 -15.27 19.85 -2.25
C LEU A 137 -14.85 20.17 -3.70
N THR A 138 -13.84 19.47 -4.25
CA THR A 138 -13.37 19.69 -5.61
C THR A 138 -14.53 19.59 -6.63
N PRO A 139 -14.71 20.59 -7.51
CA PRO A 139 -15.72 20.54 -8.55
C PRO A 139 -15.54 19.36 -9.51
N LYS A 140 -16.65 18.79 -10.00
CA LYS A 140 -16.64 17.69 -11.00
C LYS A 140 -15.83 18.02 -12.26
N ALA A 141 -15.70 19.30 -12.62
CA ALA A 141 -14.97 19.73 -13.80
C ALA A 141 -13.44 19.65 -13.64
N SER A 142 -12.92 19.66 -12.42
CA SER A 142 -11.48 19.79 -12.12
C SER A 142 -10.94 18.71 -11.15
N PRO A 143 -11.26 17.41 -11.31
CA PRO A 143 -10.75 16.38 -10.42
C PRO A 143 -9.26 16.11 -10.68
N ALA A 144 -8.49 15.88 -9.61
CA ALA A 144 -7.08 15.49 -9.69
C ALA A 144 -6.88 14.05 -10.21
N TYR A 145 -7.88 13.18 -10.03
CA TYR A 145 -7.81 11.76 -10.37
C TYR A 145 -9.11 11.28 -11.02
N THR A 146 -9.04 10.16 -11.74
CA THR A 146 -10.20 9.51 -12.39
C THR A 146 -10.79 8.39 -11.52
N ARG A 147 -9.95 7.72 -10.73
CA ARG A 147 -10.34 6.63 -9.84
C ARG A 147 -9.40 6.53 -8.63
N VAL A 148 -9.93 6.00 -7.53
CA VAL A 148 -9.13 5.44 -6.43
C VAL A 148 -9.39 3.94 -6.39
N ASP A 149 -8.32 3.15 -6.49
CA ASP A 149 -8.36 1.73 -6.15
C ASP A 149 -7.84 1.55 -4.71
N SER A 150 -8.29 0.51 -4.01
CA SER A 150 -7.74 0.12 -2.71
C SER A 150 -7.55 -1.39 -2.65
N TRP A 151 -6.44 -1.80 -2.04
CA TRP A 151 -6.15 -3.19 -1.69
C TRP A 151 -6.03 -3.30 -0.18
N LEU A 152 -6.65 -4.35 0.37
CA LEU A 152 -6.37 -4.81 1.72
C LEU A 152 -5.39 -5.97 1.62
N LEU A 153 -4.27 -5.84 2.32
CA LEU A 153 -3.21 -6.83 2.36
C LEU A 153 -3.02 -7.31 3.80
N ARG A 154 -2.78 -8.60 3.99
CA ARG A 154 -2.37 -9.18 5.28
C ARG A 154 -0.86 -9.40 5.27
N ALA A 155 -0.15 -8.97 6.30
CA ALA A 155 1.30 -9.17 6.38
C ALA A 155 1.67 -10.67 6.34
N PHE A 156 2.86 -10.96 5.82
CA PHE A 156 3.42 -12.31 5.76
C PHE A 156 3.83 -12.81 7.14
N ALA A 157 4.02 -14.12 7.31
CA ALA A 157 4.45 -14.66 8.60
C ALA A 157 5.94 -14.34 8.87
N GLY A 158 6.79 -14.43 7.84
CA GLY A 158 8.21 -14.11 7.91
C GLY A 158 8.50 -12.60 8.01
N MET A 159 7.49 -11.75 7.80
CA MET A 159 7.58 -10.31 8.02
C MET A 159 6.23 -9.76 8.50
N PRO A 160 5.88 -9.93 9.79
CA PRO A 160 4.54 -9.65 10.30
C PRO A 160 4.22 -8.17 10.47
N LYS A 161 5.23 -7.29 10.34
CA LYS A 161 5.12 -5.84 10.51
C LYS A 161 5.95 -5.10 9.47
N LEU A 162 5.53 -3.88 9.15
CA LEU A 162 6.28 -2.98 8.29
C LEU A 162 7.62 -2.62 8.95
N ALA A 163 8.71 -2.67 8.19
CA ALA A 163 10.05 -2.33 8.68
C ALA A 163 10.59 -1.10 7.95
N VAL A 164 10.85 -0.02 8.69
CA VAL A 164 11.45 1.22 8.13
C VAL A 164 12.97 1.17 8.26
N PRO A 165 13.72 1.10 7.14
CA PRO A 165 15.18 1.08 7.19
C PRO A 165 15.76 2.36 7.77
N ALA A 166 16.94 2.28 8.38
CA ALA A 166 17.60 3.43 9.02
C ALA A 166 17.82 4.60 8.04
N PHE A 167 18.27 4.33 6.82
CA PHE A 167 18.44 5.35 5.78
C PHE A 167 17.12 6.02 5.39
N SER A 168 15.99 5.33 5.57
CA SER A 168 14.68 5.88 5.24
C SER A 168 14.24 6.93 6.26
N LYS A 169 14.63 6.77 7.53
CA LYS A 169 14.25 7.69 8.61
C LYS A 169 14.84 9.10 8.42
N THR A 170 15.93 9.25 7.68
CA THR A 170 16.56 10.56 7.41
C THR A 170 15.83 11.38 6.35
N LYS A 171 14.85 10.79 5.66
CA LYS A 171 14.02 11.45 4.65
C LYS A 171 14.74 12.08 3.46
N VAL A 172 15.95 11.61 3.12
CA VAL A 172 16.70 12.10 1.96
C VAL A 172 15.95 11.77 0.65
N ALA A 173 15.80 12.74 -0.25
CA ALA A 173 14.96 12.62 -1.44
C ALA A 173 15.45 11.58 -2.48
N THR A 174 16.69 11.12 -2.39
CA THR A 174 17.28 10.15 -3.33
C THR A 174 16.74 8.73 -3.15
N ARG A 175 16.07 8.44 -2.01
CA ARG A 175 15.53 7.13 -1.69
C ARG A 175 14.62 6.62 -2.80
N VAL A 176 14.79 5.35 -3.14
CA VAL A 176 13.97 4.67 -4.13
C VAL A 176 13.33 3.43 -3.52
N PHE A 177 12.13 3.12 -3.99
CA PHE A 177 11.36 1.96 -3.59
C PHE A 177 10.96 1.20 -4.86
N GLU A 178 10.90 -0.12 -4.81
CA GLU A 178 10.36 -0.95 -5.89
C GLU A 178 9.23 -1.80 -5.34
N MET A 179 8.01 -1.50 -5.80
CA MET A 179 6.82 -2.28 -5.50
C MET A 179 6.64 -3.36 -6.55
N ARG A 180 6.46 -4.60 -6.10
CA ARG A 180 6.26 -5.74 -7.00
C ARG A 180 5.00 -6.51 -6.65
N ASP A 181 4.21 -6.79 -7.68
CA ASP A 181 3.03 -7.64 -7.63
C ASP A 181 3.34 -8.98 -8.27
N TYR A 182 3.10 -10.07 -7.55
CA TYR A 182 3.24 -11.42 -8.07
C TYR A 182 1.84 -12.04 -8.07
N GLU A 183 1.24 -12.08 -9.26
CA GLU A 183 -0.06 -12.71 -9.52
C GLU A 183 0.16 -14.22 -9.73
N SER A 184 -0.84 -15.01 -9.34
CA SER A 184 -0.85 -16.46 -9.51
C SER A 184 -2.13 -16.90 -10.21
N HIS A 185 -2.10 -18.06 -10.86
CA HIS A 185 -3.25 -18.59 -11.60
C HIS A 185 -4.26 -19.36 -10.71
N SER A 186 -3.95 -19.52 -9.42
CA SER A 186 -4.86 -20.09 -8.42
C SER A 186 -4.43 -19.66 -7.01
N GLU A 187 -5.35 -19.76 -6.06
CA GLU A 187 -5.12 -19.43 -4.64
C GLU A 187 -4.05 -20.33 -4.02
N GLU A 188 -4.06 -21.62 -4.37
CA GLU A 188 -3.04 -22.57 -3.87
C GLU A 188 -1.64 -22.18 -4.35
N ARG A 189 -1.50 -21.78 -5.62
CA ARG A 189 -0.21 -21.30 -6.16
C ARG A 189 0.22 -19.98 -5.52
N ALA A 190 -0.71 -19.08 -5.25
CA ALA A 190 -0.42 -17.85 -4.51
C ALA A 190 0.10 -18.15 -3.11
N LEU A 191 -0.56 -19.04 -2.36
CA LEU A 191 -0.13 -19.48 -1.03
C LEU A 191 1.23 -20.17 -1.09
N ASN A 192 1.48 -20.98 -2.11
CA ASN A 192 2.77 -21.62 -2.33
C ASN A 192 3.90 -20.60 -2.58
N LYS A 193 3.67 -19.53 -3.36
CA LYS A 193 4.67 -18.46 -3.53
C LYS A 193 4.88 -17.66 -2.24
N MET A 194 3.83 -17.44 -1.45
CA MET A 194 3.95 -16.82 -0.12
C MET A 194 4.80 -17.67 0.81
N ALA A 195 4.62 -18.99 0.81
CA ALA A 195 5.45 -19.93 1.57
C ALA A 195 6.92 -19.85 1.15
N MET A 196 7.23 -19.69 -0.14
CA MET A 196 8.60 -19.46 -0.62
C MET A 196 9.27 -18.23 0.01
N PHE A 197 8.50 -17.15 0.15
CA PHE A 197 8.97 -15.95 0.85
C PHE A 197 9.21 -16.22 2.34
N ASP A 198 8.22 -16.82 3.01
CA ASP A 198 8.27 -17.10 4.45
C ASP A 198 9.38 -18.10 4.82
N ASP A 199 9.68 -19.06 3.95
CA ASP A 199 10.68 -20.12 4.18
C ASP A 199 12.14 -19.63 4.03
N GLY A 200 12.37 -18.44 3.46
CA GLY A 200 13.72 -17.86 3.47
C GLY A 200 14.04 -16.82 2.39
N GLU A 201 13.23 -16.63 1.34
CA GLU A 201 13.53 -15.61 0.32
C GLU A 201 13.55 -14.19 0.94
N ILE A 202 12.72 -13.92 1.95
CA ILE A 202 12.76 -12.66 2.72
C ILE A 202 14.12 -12.48 3.41
N GLU A 203 14.69 -13.53 4.00
CA GLU A 203 15.98 -13.48 4.68
C GLU A 203 17.12 -13.23 3.69
N VAL A 204 17.12 -13.92 2.54
CA VAL A 204 18.09 -13.67 1.46
C VAL A 204 18.04 -12.21 1.00
N MET A 205 16.84 -11.65 0.79
CA MET A 205 16.69 -10.23 0.42
C MET A 205 17.26 -9.29 1.48
N ARG A 206 17.06 -9.60 2.77
CA ARG A 206 17.57 -8.80 3.89
C ARG A 206 19.10 -8.82 3.93
N ASP A 207 19.70 -9.99 3.83
CA ASP A 207 21.16 -10.18 3.85
C ASP A 207 21.86 -9.50 2.68
N LEU A 208 21.21 -9.46 1.52
CA LEU A 208 21.72 -8.79 0.32
C LEU A 208 21.46 -7.27 0.31
N GLY A 209 20.94 -6.72 1.42
CA GLY A 209 20.75 -5.28 1.61
C GLY A 209 19.59 -4.70 0.80
N MET A 210 18.67 -5.52 0.31
CA MET A 210 17.50 -5.05 -0.46
C MET A 210 16.44 -4.34 0.40
N ALA A 211 16.66 -4.29 1.72
CA ALA A 211 15.85 -3.59 2.71
C ALA A 211 14.33 -3.72 2.44
N PRO A 212 13.78 -4.94 2.58
CA PRO A 212 12.34 -5.14 2.43
C PRO A 212 11.57 -4.26 3.42
N LEU A 213 10.57 -3.54 2.92
CA LEU A 213 9.71 -2.63 3.66
C LEU A 213 8.47 -3.35 4.20
N PHE A 214 7.82 -4.18 3.38
CA PHE A 214 6.75 -5.09 3.78
C PHE A 214 6.53 -6.19 2.73
N PHE A 215 5.84 -7.26 3.14
CA PHE A 215 5.24 -8.28 2.26
C PHE A 215 3.78 -8.50 2.67
N GLY A 216 2.87 -8.49 1.70
CA GLY A 216 1.43 -8.54 1.95
C GLY A 216 0.70 -9.49 1.00
N GLN A 217 -0.12 -10.38 1.56
CA GLN A 217 -1.07 -11.21 0.83
C GLN A 217 -2.27 -10.34 0.51
N ALA A 218 -2.64 -10.20 -0.77
CA ALA A 218 -3.87 -9.50 -1.10
C ALA A 218 -5.08 -10.34 -0.70
N VAL A 219 -5.94 -9.79 0.16
CA VAL A 219 -7.19 -10.43 0.60
C VAL A 219 -8.41 -9.79 -0.07
N ALA A 220 -8.30 -8.53 -0.50
CA ALA A 220 -9.31 -7.83 -1.27
C ALA A 220 -8.65 -6.81 -2.22
N GLY A 221 -9.34 -6.52 -3.33
CA GLY A 221 -8.87 -5.61 -4.37
C GLY A 221 -8.83 -6.29 -5.75
N PRO A 222 -8.48 -5.57 -6.82
CA PRO A 222 -8.41 -6.13 -8.17
C PRO A 222 -7.20 -7.06 -8.36
N ASN A 223 -7.30 -7.94 -9.35
CA ASN A 223 -6.27 -8.89 -9.81
C ASN A 223 -5.87 -9.94 -8.75
N LEU A 224 -6.83 -10.43 -7.95
CA LEU A 224 -6.61 -11.58 -7.09
C LEU A 224 -6.51 -12.89 -7.92
N PRO A 225 -5.76 -13.90 -7.44
CA PRO A 225 -4.92 -13.88 -6.24
C PRO A 225 -3.51 -13.34 -6.52
N HIS A 226 -2.96 -12.55 -5.59
CA HIS A 226 -1.58 -12.09 -5.67
C HIS A 226 -1.01 -11.77 -4.28
N LEU A 227 0.31 -11.62 -4.25
CA LEU A 227 1.03 -10.94 -3.19
C LEU A 227 1.65 -9.64 -3.71
N ARG A 228 1.92 -8.73 -2.79
CA ARG A 228 2.61 -7.47 -3.05
C ARG A 228 3.70 -7.25 -2.01
N TYR A 229 4.86 -6.75 -2.44
CA TYR A 229 5.93 -6.34 -1.54
C TYR A 229 6.64 -5.09 -2.03
N ILE A 230 7.36 -4.44 -1.13
CA ILE A 230 8.25 -3.31 -1.46
C ILE A 230 9.66 -3.61 -0.94
N THR A 231 10.66 -3.44 -1.80
CA THR A 231 12.08 -3.29 -1.40
C THR A 231 12.52 -1.85 -1.60
N CYS A 232 13.58 -1.42 -0.92
CA CYS A 232 14.04 -0.04 -1.02
C CYS A 232 15.55 0.13 -0.80
N ALA A 233 16.05 1.30 -1.19
CA ALA A 233 17.47 1.64 -1.08
C ALA A 233 17.64 3.16 -0.91
N PRO A 234 18.81 3.64 -0.43
CA PRO A 234 19.11 5.06 -0.32
C PRO A 234 19.13 5.80 -1.67
N ASP A 235 19.36 5.07 -2.77
CA ASP A 235 19.39 5.59 -4.14
C ASP A 235 19.21 4.45 -5.19
N LEU A 236 18.96 4.84 -6.44
CA LEU A 236 18.75 3.92 -7.56
C LEU A 236 19.97 3.04 -7.85
N THR A 237 21.18 3.57 -7.74
CA THR A 237 22.42 2.81 -7.99
C THR A 237 22.55 1.67 -6.98
N SER A 238 22.37 1.97 -5.70
CA SER A 238 22.35 1.01 -4.59
C SER A 238 21.26 -0.05 -4.80
N HIS A 239 20.05 0.37 -5.18
CA HIS A 239 18.94 -0.55 -5.47
C HIS A 239 19.25 -1.55 -6.58
N LEU A 240 19.76 -1.05 -7.71
CA LEU A 240 20.13 -1.90 -8.84
C LEU A 240 21.31 -2.82 -8.50
N ALA A 241 22.28 -2.34 -7.72
CA ALA A 241 23.40 -3.16 -7.25
C ALA A 241 22.94 -4.31 -6.35
N ASN A 242 21.97 -4.08 -5.46
CA ASN A 242 21.43 -5.12 -4.59
C ASN A 242 20.66 -6.18 -5.39
N TRP A 243 19.85 -5.79 -6.37
CA TRP A 243 19.18 -6.75 -7.26
C TRP A 243 20.14 -7.57 -8.13
N LYS A 244 21.28 -7.00 -8.55
CA LYS A 244 22.32 -7.74 -9.27
C LYS A 244 22.93 -8.87 -8.44
N LYS A 245 22.96 -8.73 -7.11
CA LYS A 245 23.43 -9.78 -6.18
C LYS A 245 22.39 -10.88 -5.97
N PHE A 246 21.10 -10.52 -5.97
CA PHE A 246 20.00 -11.45 -5.65
C PHE A 246 19.85 -12.59 -6.65
N GLY A 247 19.78 -12.29 -7.95
CA GLY A 247 19.60 -13.28 -9.01
C GLY A 247 20.59 -14.46 -8.97
N PRO A 248 21.91 -14.22 -8.81
CA PRO A 248 22.92 -15.28 -8.73
C PRO A 248 23.19 -15.82 -7.31
N ASP A 249 22.53 -15.33 -6.25
CA ASP A 249 22.79 -15.84 -4.89
C ASP A 249 22.41 -17.33 -4.81
N PRO A 250 23.34 -18.21 -4.36
CA PRO A 250 23.12 -19.66 -4.39
C PRO A 250 21.94 -20.11 -3.51
N ARG A 251 21.60 -19.37 -2.45
CA ARG A 251 20.44 -19.67 -1.59
C ARG A 251 19.14 -19.44 -2.36
N TRP A 252 19.06 -18.33 -3.11
CA TRP A 252 17.92 -18.04 -3.98
C TRP A 252 17.82 -19.03 -5.14
N VAL A 253 18.94 -19.31 -5.83
CA VAL A 253 18.97 -20.26 -6.95
C VAL A 253 18.47 -21.63 -6.52
N LYS A 254 19.00 -22.15 -5.40
CA LYS A 254 18.55 -23.42 -4.82
C LYS A 254 17.04 -23.41 -4.54
N MET A 255 16.53 -22.38 -3.88
CA MET A 255 15.11 -22.28 -3.53
C MET A 255 14.21 -22.20 -4.76
N LYS A 256 14.60 -21.40 -5.77
CA LYS A 256 13.89 -21.26 -7.05
C LYS A 256 13.78 -22.60 -7.79
N GLU A 257 14.78 -23.46 -7.67
CA GLU A 257 14.83 -24.77 -8.33
C GLU A 257 14.10 -25.88 -7.55
N GLU A 258 13.63 -25.62 -6.32
CA GLU A 258 12.88 -26.62 -5.55
C GLU A 258 11.56 -26.97 -6.24
N PRO A 259 11.29 -28.27 -6.53
CA PRO A 259 10.08 -28.68 -7.26
C PRO A 259 8.77 -28.22 -6.62
N ARG A 260 8.74 -28.08 -5.29
CA ARG A 260 7.55 -27.63 -4.55
C ARG A 260 7.15 -26.19 -4.86
N TYR A 261 8.05 -25.35 -5.37
CA TYR A 261 7.79 -23.95 -5.72
C TYR A 261 7.59 -23.70 -7.20
N LYS A 262 7.53 -24.77 -7.99
CA LYS A 262 7.38 -24.67 -9.44
C LYS A 262 6.02 -24.05 -9.81
N ASP A 263 6.05 -23.18 -10.81
CA ASP A 263 4.89 -22.55 -11.47
C ASP A 263 3.93 -21.81 -10.52
N ASN A 264 4.47 -21.28 -9.42
CA ASN A 264 3.68 -20.57 -8.41
C ASN A 264 3.45 -19.08 -8.70
N THR A 265 3.95 -18.56 -9.82
CA THR A 265 3.77 -17.16 -10.25
C THR A 265 3.39 -17.15 -11.73
N SER A 266 2.29 -16.49 -12.09
CA SER A 266 1.85 -16.32 -13.48
C SER A 266 2.28 -14.98 -14.08
N LYS A 267 2.36 -13.92 -13.26
CA LYS A 267 2.75 -12.59 -13.73
C LYS A 267 3.45 -11.79 -12.64
N ASN A 268 4.45 -11.02 -13.04
CA ASN A 268 5.23 -10.15 -12.17
C ASN A 268 5.18 -8.72 -12.71
N THR A 269 4.64 -7.79 -11.91
CA THR A 269 4.60 -6.38 -12.26
C THR A 269 5.48 -5.60 -11.30
N ALA A 270 6.55 -4.97 -11.80
CA ALA A 270 7.43 -4.12 -11.01
C ALA A 270 7.15 -2.63 -11.29
N ARG A 271 7.15 -1.81 -10.23
CA ARG A 271 7.00 -0.36 -10.31
C ARG A 271 8.03 0.29 -9.40
N PHE A 272 8.80 1.21 -9.96
CA PHE A 272 9.69 2.06 -9.17
C PHE A 272 8.91 3.23 -8.63
N LEU A 273 9.14 3.55 -7.37
CA LEU A 273 8.45 4.57 -6.62
C LEU A 273 9.48 5.53 -5.99
N VAL A 274 9.09 6.80 -5.89
CA VAL A 274 9.81 7.84 -5.15
C VAL A 274 8.87 8.40 -4.08
N PRO A 275 9.32 8.62 -2.83
CA PRO A 275 8.48 9.17 -1.79
C PRO A 275 8.17 10.64 -2.08
N THR A 276 6.94 11.07 -1.80
CA THR A 276 6.59 12.49 -1.77
C THR A 276 7.24 13.18 -0.55
N PRO A 277 7.35 14.52 -0.51
CA PRO A 277 7.90 15.23 0.65
C PRO A 277 7.17 14.94 1.97
N TYR A 278 5.87 14.66 1.90
CA TYR A 278 5.01 14.36 3.04
C TYR A 278 4.94 12.87 3.39
N SER A 279 5.66 11.99 2.68
CA SER A 279 5.80 10.58 3.06
C SER A 279 6.49 10.46 4.43
N GLN A 280 6.00 9.53 5.27
CA GLN A 280 6.67 9.14 6.51
C GLN A 280 7.69 8.01 6.31
N LEU A 281 7.69 7.40 5.12
CA LEU A 281 8.60 6.33 4.70
C LEU A 281 9.79 6.87 3.93
#